data_AF-A0A7G8HLK6-F1
#
_entry.id   AF-A0A7G8HLK6-F1
#
_cell.length_a   1.000
_cell.length_b   1.000
_cell.length_c   1.000
_cell.angle_alpha   90.00
_cell.angle_beta   90.00
_cell.angle_gamma   90.00
#
_symmetry.space_group_name_H-M   'P 1'
#
loop_
_entity.id
_entity.type
_entity.pdbx_description
1 polymer ?
#
loop_
_entity_poly.entity_id
_entity_poly.type
_entity_poly.pdbx_seq_one_letter_code
_entity_poly.pdbx_strand_id
1 'polypeptide(L)' 'MTTLQRTYRGIAYDPAQHERLSDQQVEHTYRGSHYEAPLRHQAAESDTVELHYRGSVYQHRQQHAKS' A
#
# COMPACT_ATOMS: atom_id res chain seq x y z
N MET A 1 32.59 13.66 15.30
CA MET A 1 31.49 12.96 14.60
C MET A 1 30.87 13.94 13.63
N THR A 2 30.94 13.67 12.33
CA THR A 2 30.36 14.52 11.28
C THR A 2 28.93 14.05 11.00
N THR A 3 27.94 14.89 11.31
CA THR A 3 26.55 14.65 10.97
C THR A 3 26.40 14.82 9.45
N LEU A 4 26.21 13.70 8.75
CA LEU A 4 25.84 13.71 7.33
C LEU A 4 24.50 14.44 7.19
N GLN A 5 24.52 15.65 6.64
CA GLN A 5 23.30 16.37 6.30
C GLN A 5 22.54 15.54 5.28
N ARG A 6 21.36 15.07 5.68
CA ARG A 6 20.46 14.38 4.77
C ARG A 6 19.91 15.42 3.80
N THR A 7 19.61 15.01 2.58
CA THR A 7 18.97 15.85 1.59
C THR A 7 17.69 15.16 1.10
N TYR A 8 16.60 15.91 1.06
CA TYR A 8 15.32 15.46 0.51
C TYR A 8 14.89 16.44 -0.57
N ARG A 9 14.64 15.95 -1.79
CA ARG A 9 14.30 16.78 -2.97
C ARG A 9 15.28 17.95 -3.23
N GLY A 10 16.57 17.76 -2.93
CA GLY A 10 17.61 18.78 -3.13
C GLY A 10 17.72 19.82 -2.01
N ILE A 11 16.91 19.74 -0.95
CA ILE A 11 16.93 20.64 0.20
C ILE A 11 17.63 19.94 1.37
N ALA A 12 18.48 20.67 2.10
CA ALA A 12 19.11 20.17 3.33
C ALA A 12 18.02 19.84 4.36
N TYR A 13 18.02 18.59 4.81
CA TYR A 13 17.04 18.04 5.73
C TYR A 13 17.62 18.05 7.13
N ASP A 14 17.07 18.92 7.97
CA ASP A 14 17.31 18.91 9.42
C ASP A 14 16.13 18.22 10.11
N PRO A 15 16.34 17.05 10.75
CA PRO A 15 15.26 16.37 11.47
C PRO A 15 14.67 17.22 12.62
N ALA A 16 15.43 18.17 13.19
CA ALA A 16 14.95 19.05 14.26
C ALA A 16 14.01 20.16 13.76
N GLN A 17 13.99 20.42 12.45
CA GLN A 17 13.14 21.44 11.82
C GLN A 17 11.86 20.88 11.19
N HIS A 18 11.49 19.63 11.50
CA HIS A 18 10.21 19.11 11.01
C HIS A 18 9.06 20.00 11.44
N GLU A 19 8.25 20.40 10.46
CA GLU A 19 6.90 20.87 10.75
C GLU A 19 6.20 19.79 11.58
N ARG A 20 5.64 20.24 12.70
CA ARG A 20 4.87 19.38 13.59
C ARG A 20 3.67 18.89 12.80
N LEU A 21 3.54 17.58 12.64
CA LEU A 21 2.36 16.99 12.02
C LEU A 21 1.12 17.48 12.77
N SER A 22 0.08 17.82 12.03
CA SER A 22 -1.20 18.21 12.63
C SER A 22 -1.82 16.99 13.32
N ASP A 23 -2.32 17.20 14.53
CA ASP A 23 -3.15 16.21 15.24
C ASP A 23 -4.60 16.21 14.73
N GLN A 24 -4.93 17.08 13.77
CA GLN A 24 -6.27 17.16 13.20
C GLN A 24 -6.59 15.89 12.40
N GLN A 25 -7.76 15.31 12.69
CA GLN A 25 -8.26 14.16 11.95
C GLN A 25 -8.46 14.51 10.48
N VAL A 26 -7.96 13.64 9.59
CA VAL A 26 -8.16 13.74 8.15
C VAL A 26 -9.50 13.11 7.80
N GLU A 27 -10.33 13.84 7.06
CA GLU A 27 -11.58 13.32 6.53
C GLU A 27 -11.32 12.45 5.30
N HIS A 28 -11.80 11.19 5.33
CA HIS A 28 -11.67 10.27 4.21
C HIS A 28 -12.97 10.16 3.44
N THR A 29 -13.06 10.82 2.29
CA THR A 29 -14.26 10.80 1.43
C THR A 29 -13.97 10.13 0.10
N TYR A 30 -14.76 9.12 -0.28
CA TYR A 30 -14.69 8.47 -1.58
C TYR A 30 -16.09 8.35 -2.20
N ARG A 31 -16.26 8.88 -3.42
CA ARG A 31 -17.56 8.92 -4.14
C ARG A 31 -18.72 9.50 -3.33
N GLY A 32 -18.44 10.50 -2.48
CA GLY A 32 -19.44 11.14 -1.62
C GLY A 32 -19.77 10.37 -0.34
N SER A 33 -19.15 9.21 -0.11
CA SER A 33 -19.24 8.48 1.15
C SER A 33 -18.08 8.85 2.06
N HIS A 34 -18.37 9.17 3.31
CA HIS A 34 -17.39 9.43 4.36
C HIS A 34 -16.99 8.12 5.03
N TYR A 35 -15.71 7.98 5.35
CA TYR A 35 -15.12 6.83 6.00
C TYR A 35 -14.34 7.31 7.22
N GLU A 36 -14.58 6.68 8.37
CA GLU A 36 -13.87 7.04 9.61
C GLU A 36 -12.41 6.57 9.62
N ALA A 37 -12.05 5.63 8.75
CA ALA A 37 -10.71 5.09 8.61
C ALA A 37 -10.31 5.02 7.13
N PRO A 38 -9.01 5.05 6.82
CA PRO A 38 -8.52 4.75 5.47
C PRO A 38 -9.08 3.42 5.00
N LEU A 39 -9.49 3.35 3.73
CA LEU A 39 -9.86 2.09 3.09
C LEU A 39 -8.69 1.12 3.26
N ARG A 40 -8.89 0.06 4.04
CA ARG A 40 -7.91 -1.01 4.17
C ARG A 40 -7.87 -1.74 2.84
N HIS A 41 -6.80 -1.55 2.08
CA HIS A 41 -6.46 -2.40 0.95
C HIS A 41 -5.95 -3.74 1.49
N GLN A 42 -6.83 -4.50 2.14
CA GLN A 42 -6.53 -5.88 2.47
C GLN A 42 -6.64 -6.65 1.17
N ALA A 43 -5.52 -7.22 0.70
CA ALA A 43 -5.55 -8.10 -0.45
C ALA A 43 -6.57 -9.20 -0.15
N ALA A 44 -7.56 -9.36 -1.03
CA ALA A 44 -8.49 -10.48 -0.91
C ALA A 44 -7.67 -11.77 -0.87
N GLU A 45 -7.95 -12.64 0.08
CA GLU A 45 -7.44 -14.02 0.10
C GLU A 45 -7.71 -14.62 -1.28
N SER A 46 -6.65 -14.80 -2.06
CA SER A 46 -6.79 -15.34 -3.41
C SER A 46 -6.65 -16.84 -3.31
N ASP A 47 -7.79 -17.55 -3.29
CA ASP A 47 -7.78 -18.99 -3.46
C ASP A 47 -7.28 -19.33 -4.87
N THR A 48 -6.07 -19.89 -4.94
CA THR A 48 -5.48 -20.41 -6.18
C THR A 48 -5.60 -21.92 -6.24
N VAL A 49 -5.65 -22.45 -7.45
CA VAL A 49 -5.54 -23.88 -7.76
C VAL A 49 -4.34 -24.11 -8.64
N GLU A 50 -3.71 -25.26 -8.44
CA GLU A 50 -2.61 -25.73 -9.28
C GLU A 50 -3.17 -26.35 -10.57
N LEU A 51 -2.71 -25.87 -11.72
CA LEU A 51 -3.03 -26.41 -13.04
C LEU A 51 -1.79 -27.00 -13.69
N HIS A 52 -1.91 -28.24 -14.14
CA HIS A 52 -0.88 -28.93 -14.92
C HIS A 52 -1.26 -28.91 -16.39
N TYR A 53 -0.50 -28.19 -17.21
CA TYR A 53 -0.72 -28.12 -18.66
C TYR A 53 0.60 -28.32 -19.41
N ARG A 54 0.64 -29.31 -20.30
CA ARG A 54 1.82 -29.67 -21.13
C ARG A 54 3.12 -29.81 -20.33
N GLY A 55 3.04 -30.43 -19.15
CA GLY A 55 4.18 -30.65 -18.26
C GLY A 55 4.64 -29.41 -17.48
N SER A 56 3.94 -28.28 -17.62
CA SER A 56 4.19 -27.06 -16.83
C SER A 56 3.11 -26.89 -15.75
N VAL A 57 3.51 -26.32 -14.62
CA VAL A 57 2.66 -26.09 -13.44
C VAL A 57 2.39 -24.60 -13.30
N TYR A 58 1.11 -24.23 -13.19
CA TYR A 58 0.67 -22.84 -13.06
C TYR A 58 -0.25 -22.69 -11.85
N GLN A 59 -0.13 -21.55 -11.17
CA GLN A 59 -1.09 -21.13 -10.16
C GLN A 59 -2.18 -20.29 -10.84
N HIS A 60 -3.43 -20.70 -10.68
CA HIS A 60 -4.57 -20.06 -11.32
C HIS A 60 -5.63 -19.68 -10.30
N ARG A 61 -6.28 -18.51 -10.45
CA ARG A 61 -7.35 -18.10 -9.52
C ARG A 61 -8.56 -19.02 -9.68
N GLN A 62 -9.07 -19.55 -8.57
CA GLN A 62 -10.18 -20.51 -8.57
C GLN A 62 -11.43 -19.99 -9.30
N GLN A 63 -11.74 -18.70 -9.19
CA GLN A 63 -12.90 -18.07 -9.84
C GLN A 63 -12.87 -18.19 -11.37
N HIS A 64 -11.68 -18.32 -11.97
CA HIS A 64 -11.49 -18.45 -13.41
C HIS A 64 -11.37 -19.91 -13.86
N ALA A 65 -11.26 -20.87 -12.93
CA ALA A 65 -11.11 -22.29 -13.24
C ALA A 65 -12.45 -23.04 -13.36
N LYS A 66 -13.57 -22.41 -12.98
CA LYS A 66 -14.93 -22.95 -13.15
C LYS A 66 -15.52 -22.42 -14.45
N SER A 67 -15.37 -23.19 -15.54
CA SER A 67 -16.01 -22.96 -16.84
C SER A 67 -16.68 -24.24 -17.30
#